data_AF-A0A3B8X2Z6-F1
#
_entry.id   AF-A0A3B8X2Z6-F1
#
_cell.length_a   1.000
_cell.length_b   1.000
_cell.length_c   1.000
_cell.angle_alpha   90.00
_cell.angle_beta   90.00
_cell.angle_gamma   90.00
#
_symmetry.space_group_name_H-M   'P 1'
#
loop_
_entity.id
_entity.type
_entity.pdbx_description
1 polymer ?
#
loop_
_entity_poly.entity_id
_entity_poly.type
_entity_poly.pdbx_seq_one_letter_code
_entity_poly.pdbx_strand_id
1 'polypeptide(L)' 'VSKGVISLQNDRGTSYQAYIAVQNELVKAVNELRDEFSRANFGKKFSRLTEEQQDIVKKAVPQNISEAEPKDTGKK' A
#
# COMPACT_ATOMS: atom_id res chain seq x y z
N VAL A 1 1.12 -14.72 14.54
CA VAL A 1 1.29 -13.38 13.92
C VAL A 1 0.11 -13.11 13.00
N SER A 2 -0.79 -12.21 13.39
CA SER A 2 -1.95 -11.83 12.57
C SER A 2 -1.48 -10.94 11.42
N LYS A 3 -1.47 -11.47 10.20
CA LYS A 3 -1.26 -10.69 8.98
C LYS A 3 -2.49 -9.79 8.80
N GLY A 4 -2.36 -8.49 9.05
CA GLY A 4 -3.41 -7.52 8.77
C GLY A 4 -3.60 -7.41 7.26
N VAL A 5 -4.67 -7.99 6.74
CA VAL A 5 -5.05 -7.88 5.32
C VAL A 5 -6.11 -6.79 5.24
N ILE A 6 -5.85 -5.75 4.43
CA ILE A 6 -6.86 -4.74 4.09
C ILE A 6 -7.62 -5.27 2.88
N SER A 7 -8.92 -5.55 3.06
CA SER A 7 -9.82 -6.04 2.01
C SER A 7 -10.73 -4.90 1.55
N LEU A 8 -10.67 -4.53 0.26
CA LEU A 8 -11.53 -3.51 -0.34
C LEU A 8 -12.60 -4.21 -1.18
N GLN A 9 -13.88 -3.98 -0.85
CA GLN A 9 -15.01 -4.54 -1.59
C GLN A 9 -15.68 -3.41 -2.36
N ASN A 10 -15.72 -3.48 -3.70
CA ASN A 10 -16.39 -2.49 -4.54
C ASN A 10 -17.73 -3.02 -5.04
N ASP A 11 -18.76 -2.16 -4.96
CA ASP A 11 -20.06 -2.40 -5.56
C ASP A 11 -20.08 -1.86 -7.00
N ARG A 12 -20.82 -2.51 -7.91
CA ARG A 12 -20.80 -2.27 -9.39
C ARG A 12 -21.20 -0.83 -9.82
N GLY A 13 -21.62 0.03 -8.89
CA GLY A 13 -21.95 1.45 -9.11
C GLY A 13 -20.89 2.46 -8.63
N THR A 14 -19.81 2.01 -7.99
CA THR A 14 -18.72 2.88 -7.56
C THR A 14 -17.81 3.15 -8.75
N SER A 15 -17.63 4.40 -9.14
CA SER A 15 -16.82 4.72 -10.32
C SER A 15 -15.42 4.13 -10.15
N TYR A 16 -14.88 3.52 -11.21
CA TYR A 16 -13.47 3.12 -11.28
C TYR A 16 -12.53 4.25 -10.80
N GLN A 17 -12.95 5.51 -10.91
CA GLN A 17 -12.27 6.67 -10.33
C GLN A 17 -12.13 6.62 -8.80
N ALA A 18 -13.18 6.22 -8.06
CA ALA A 18 -13.12 6.05 -6.61
C ALA A 18 -12.13 4.94 -6.23
N TYR A 19 -12.10 3.86 -7.01
CA TYR A 19 -11.12 2.78 -6.85
C TYR A 19 -9.67 3.29 -7.01
N ILE A 20 -9.40 4.02 -8.10
CA ILE A 20 -8.07 4.61 -8.35
C ILE A 20 -7.69 5.63 -7.27
N ALA A 21 -8.65 6.44 -6.79
CA ALA A 21 -8.40 7.40 -5.72
C ALA A 21 -7.97 6.70 -4.42
N VAL A 22 -8.64 5.61 -4.04
CA VAL A 22 -8.27 4.82 -2.85
C VAL A 22 -6.88 4.21 -3.01
N GLN A 23 -6.56 3.63 -4.17
CA GLN A 23 -5.22 3.09 -4.41
C GLN A 23 -4.13 4.17 -4.28
N ASN A 24 -4.34 5.36 -4.84
CA ASN A 24 -3.38 6.46 -4.76
C ASN A 24 -3.13 6.87 -3.29
N GLU A 25 -4.18 6.97 -2.48
CA GLU A 25 -4.04 7.31 -1.06
C GLU A 25 -3.33 6.21 -0.26
N LEU A 26 -3.60 4.93 -0.53
CA LEU A 26 -2.91 3.82 0.12
C LEU A 26 -1.41 3.83 -0.21
N VAL A 27 -1.06 4.05 -1.48
CA VAL A 27 0.35 4.18 -1.91
C VAL A 27 1.01 5.36 -1.22
N LYS A 28 0.33 6.50 -1.14
CA LYS A 28 0.85 7.71 -0.46
C LYS A 28 1.10 7.46 1.02
N ALA A 29 0.16 6.84 1.73
CA ALA A 29 0.32 6.52 3.15
C ALA A 29 1.51 5.58 3.40
N VAL A 30 1.68 4.55 2.56
CA VAL A 30 2.84 3.64 2.66
C VAL A 30 4.15 4.38 2.40
N ASN A 31 4.17 5.30 1.44
CA ASN A 31 5.35 6.12 1.18
C ASN A 31 5.69 7.02 2.36
N GLU A 32 4.70 7.65 3.00
CA GLU A 32 4.90 8.47 4.20
C GLU A 32 5.50 7.66 5.35
N LEU A 33 4.99 6.45 5.61
CA LEU A 33 5.52 5.53 6.63
C LEU A 33 6.96 5.11 6.34
N ARG A 34 7.29 4.80 5.08
CA ARG A 34 8.68 4.50 4.67
C ARG A 34 9.58 5.69 4.89
N ASP A 35 9.12 6.89 4.58
CA ASP A 35 9.89 8.12 4.75
C ASP A 35 10.14 8.44 6.22
N GLU A 36 9.16 8.20 7.09
CA GLU A 36 9.29 8.34 8.54
C GLU A 36 10.28 7.31 9.11
N PHE A 37 10.12 6.03 8.75
CA PHE A 37 11.06 4.99 9.14
C PHE A 37 12.49 5.30 8.67
N SER A 38 12.63 5.81 7.44
CA SER A 38 13.92 6.20 6.88
C SER A 38 14.56 7.35 7.67
N ARG A 39 13.77 8.37 8.04
CA ARG A 39 14.25 9.48 8.87
C ARG A 39 14.65 9.01 10.26
N ALA A 40 13.87 8.14 10.87
CA ALA A 40 14.13 7.63 12.22
C ALA A 40 15.40 6.76 12.30
N ASN A 41 15.66 5.93 11.28
CA ASN A 41 16.77 4.97 11.32
C ASN A 41 18.03 5.44 10.60
N PHE A 42 17.91 6.29 9.58
CA PHE A 42 19.03 6.69 8.72
C PHE A 42 19.20 8.20 8.59
N GLY A 43 18.32 9.00 9.22
CA GLY A 43 18.38 10.47 9.19
C GLY A 43 18.08 11.07 7.81
N LYS A 44 17.60 10.29 6.84
CA LYS A 44 17.36 10.71 5.46
C LYS A 44 15.99 10.22 4.98
N LYS A 45 15.42 10.90 3.99
CA LYS A 45 14.22 10.40 3.28
C LYS A 45 14.52 9.11 2.53
N PHE A 46 13.50 8.28 2.31
CA PHE A 46 13.62 6.99 1.63
C PHE A 46 14.30 7.12 0.26
N SER A 47 13.95 8.16 -0.50
CA SER A 47 14.51 8.45 -1.81
C SER A 47 16.01 8.81 -1.82
N ARG A 48 16.60 9.09 -0.65
CA ARG A 48 18.03 9.43 -0.49
C ARG A 48 18.84 8.33 0.18
N LEU A 49 18.23 7.18 0.43
CA LEU A 49 18.89 5.99 0.96
C LEU A 49 19.65 5.24 -0.13
N THR A 50 20.66 4.46 0.27
CA THR A 50 21.29 3.47 -0.62
C THR A 50 20.33 2.31 -0.91
N GLU A 51 20.59 1.51 -1.94
CA GLU A 51 19.76 0.36 -2.29
C GLU A 51 19.58 -0.61 -1.12
N GLU A 52 20.68 -0.92 -0.40
CA GLU A 52 20.67 -1.78 0.78
C GLU A 52 19.76 -1.24 1.89
N GLN A 53 19.84 0.07 2.16
CA GLN A 53 19.00 0.73 3.15
C GLN A 53 17.54 0.76 2.72
N GLN A 54 17.27 1.03 1.43
CA GLN A 54 15.91 0.97 0.89
C GLN A 54 15.31 -0.42 1.04
N ASP A 55 16.08 -1.48 0.85
CA ASP A 55 15.60 -2.86 1.00
C ASP A 55 15.26 -3.20 2.46
N ILE A 56 16.02 -2.68 3.42
CA ILE A 56 15.67 -2.77 4.84
C ILE A 56 14.32 -2.06 5.09
N VAL A 57 14.15 -0.84 4.56
CA VAL A 57 12.90 -0.08 4.75
C VAL A 57 11.71 -0.76 4.06
N LYS A 58 11.86 -1.32 2.85
CA LYS A 58 10.81 -2.07 2.16
C LYS A 58 10.39 -3.33 2.93
N LYS A 59 11.33 -4.01 3.58
CA LYS A 59 11.06 -5.16 4.44
C LYS A 59 10.36 -4.76 5.74
N ALA A 60 10.73 -3.63 6.33
CA ALA A 60 10.12 -3.10 7.54
C ALA A 60 8.69 -2.55 7.29
N VAL A 61 8.50 -1.89 6.14
CA VAL A 61 7.21 -1.30 5.71
C VAL A 61 6.83 -1.89 4.34
N PRO A 62 6.28 -3.12 4.33
CA PRO A 62 5.85 -3.79 3.11
C PRO A 62 4.57 -3.15 2.56
N GLN A 63 4.48 -3.07 1.24
CA GLN A 63 3.28 -2.61 0.53
C GLN A 63 2.47 -3.83 0.09
N ASN A 64 1.78 -4.45 1.03
CA ASN A 64 0.94 -5.63 0.75
C ASN A 64 -0.47 -5.18 0.36
N ILE A 65 -0.61 -4.63 -0.85
CA ILE A 65 -1.93 -4.35 -1.43
C ILE A 65 -2.36 -5.64 -2.14
N SER A 66 -3.42 -6.29 -1.64
CA SER A 66 -4.01 -7.48 -2.26
C SER A 66 -5.33 -7.08 -2.90
N GLU A 67 -5.37 -7.08 -4.23
CA GLU A 67 -6.61 -6.89 -4.98
C GLU A 67 -7.39 -8.22 -4.95
N ALA A 68 -8.54 -8.24 -4.26
CA ALA A 68 -9.48 -9.33 -4.43
C ALA A 68 -10.21 -9.09 -5.76
N GLU A 69 -10.07 -10.02 -6.71
CA GLU A 69 -10.87 -10.05 -7.94
C GLU A 69 -12.34 -9.74 -7.60
N PRO A 70 -13.02 -8.83 -8.33
CA PRO A 70 -14.42 -8.57 -8.10
C PRO A 70 -15.18 -9.89 -8.26
N LYS A 71 -15.78 -10.39 -7.17
CA LYS A 71 -16.65 -11.57 -7.23
C LYS A 71 -17.78 -11.26 -8.22
N ASP A 72 -17.73 -11.88 -9.40
CA ASP A 72 -18.85 -11.87 -10.32
C ASP A 72 -19.98 -12.70 -9.69
N THR A 73 -20.79 -12.04 -8.88
CA THR A 73 -22.09 -12.56 -8.46
C THR A 73 -23.11 -12.34 -9.58
N GLY A 74 -22.74 -12.80 -10.78
CA GLY A 74 -23.69 -13.07 -11.85
C GLY A 74 -24.54 -14.27 -11.44
N LYS A 75 -25.59 -14.03 -10.65
CA LYS A 75 -26.70 -14.97 -10.53
C LYS A 75 -27.35 -15.12 -11.91
N LYS A 76 -27.18 -16.27 -12.56
CA LYS A 76 -28.26 -17.09 -13.11
C LYS A 76 -27.75 -18.44 -13.57
#